data_AF-A0A3M1FKA9-F1
#
_entry.id   AF-A0A3M1FKA9-F1
#
_cell.length_a   1.000
_cell.length_b   1.000
_cell.length_c   1.000
_cell.angle_alpha   90.00
_cell.angle_beta   90.00
_cell.angle_gamma   90.00
#
_symmetry.space_group_name_H-M   'P 1'
#
loop_
_entity.id
_entity.type
_entity.pdbx_description
1 polymer ?
#
loop_
_entity_poly.entity_id
_entity_poly.type
_entity_poly.pdbx_seq_one_letter_code
_entity_poly.pdbx_strand_id
1 'polypeptide(L)'
;MKLFFDSSVFYAKPADISFFAWEKVNTEALTPRGAGTSLGGQAIGEGAIVDFRHQNRILGYEEATGRVRVDPGVIQDDLNDFLRTYGRRFAPDTSTSNRATIGGMIGNNSCGMYSCHWGTTREHVHRIKAMLADGSMVWFEPLSAEQLATKCAQNDLEGQIYRMVLDILEQYGEAILDAYPHPSLIRRNTGYALDVLYRDYQPFNPQGKPFSLVP
;
A
#
# COMPACT_ATOMS: atom_id res chain seq x y z
N MET A 1 0.52 -4.71 14.57
CA MET A 1 0.07 -5.75 13.62
C MET A 1 0.53 -5.35 12.23
N LYS A 2 0.99 -6.29 11.40
CA LYS A 2 1.52 -6.04 10.06
C LYS A 2 0.58 -6.72 9.05
N LEU A 3 0.03 -5.99 8.09
CA LEU A 3 -0.92 -6.45 7.07
C LEU A 3 -0.14 -7.10 5.92
N PHE A 4 -0.57 -8.28 5.52
CA PHE A 4 -0.26 -8.84 4.21
C PHE A 4 -1.40 -8.48 3.25
N PHE A 5 -1.07 -7.98 2.07
CA PHE A 5 -2.02 -7.72 1.01
C PHE A 5 -1.83 -8.71 -0.12
N ASP A 6 -2.91 -9.38 -0.51
CA ASP A 6 -3.03 -10.02 -1.82
C ASP A 6 -3.97 -9.10 -2.63
N SER A 7 -3.45 -8.02 -3.20
CA SER A 7 -4.23 -7.31 -4.23
C SER A 7 -4.08 -8.08 -5.53
N SER A 8 -5.00 -9.01 -5.74
CA SER A 8 -5.43 -9.34 -7.10
C SER A 8 -6.26 -8.16 -7.61
N VAL A 9 -5.93 -7.67 -8.79
CA VAL A 9 -6.70 -6.64 -9.49
C VAL A 9 -7.96 -7.28 -10.10
N PHE A 10 -9.11 -6.61 -9.91
CA PHE A 10 -10.51 -6.94 -10.31
C PHE A 10 -11.09 -8.33 -9.94
N TYR A 11 -12.36 -8.38 -9.53
CA TYR A 11 -13.11 -9.64 -9.46
C TYR A 11 -14.04 -9.74 -10.66
N ALA A 12 -13.79 -10.73 -11.50
CA ALA A 12 -14.82 -11.68 -11.86
C ALA A 12 -14.64 -12.88 -10.91
N LYS A 13 -15.71 -13.63 -10.68
CA LYS A 13 -15.80 -14.83 -9.82
C LYS A 13 -14.55 -15.74 -9.83
N PRO A 14 -14.36 -16.58 -8.79
CA PRO A 14 -13.14 -17.36 -8.59
C PRO A 14 -13.03 -18.43 -9.68
N ALA A 15 -12.36 -18.09 -10.77
CA ALA A 15 -11.70 -18.97 -11.72
C ALA A 15 -10.87 -18.16 -12.75
N ASP A 16 -11.33 -17.01 -13.22
CA ASP A 16 -10.77 -16.42 -14.45
C ASP A 16 -10.78 -14.87 -14.48
N ILE A 17 -9.69 -14.24 -14.05
CA ILE A 17 -9.20 -13.04 -14.75
C ILE A 17 -7.74 -13.27 -15.08
N SER A 18 -7.56 -13.99 -16.18
CA SER A 18 -6.39 -13.87 -17.03
C SER A 18 -6.36 -12.46 -17.65
N PHE A 19 -5.15 -12.01 -17.99
CA PHE A 19 -4.73 -11.07 -19.06
C PHE A 19 -5.79 -10.30 -19.89
N PHE A 20 -6.93 -10.92 -20.23
CA PHE A 20 -8.03 -10.39 -21.05
C PHE A 20 -8.70 -9.09 -20.57
N ALA A 21 -8.74 -8.82 -19.25
CA ALA A 21 -9.29 -7.57 -18.74
C ALA A 21 -8.28 -6.41 -18.86
N TRP A 22 -6.99 -6.68 -18.74
CA TRP A 22 -5.94 -5.67 -18.84
C TRP A 22 -5.87 -5.08 -20.26
N GLU A 23 -5.87 -5.93 -21.29
CA GLU A 23 -5.83 -5.49 -22.70
C GLU A 23 -6.99 -4.56 -23.09
N LYS A 24 -8.19 -4.76 -22.52
CA LYS A 24 -9.36 -3.93 -22.81
C LYS A 24 -9.35 -2.57 -22.11
N VAL A 25 -8.55 -2.42 -21.06
CA VAL A 25 -8.61 -1.27 -20.15
C VAL A 25 -7.34 -0.41 -20.24
N ASN A 26 -6.26 -0.93 -20.85
CA ASN A 26 -4.99 -0.24 -21.05
C ASN A 26 -5.06 1.01 -21.97
N THR A 27 -6.22 1.29 -22.58
CA THR A 27 -6.43 2.49 -23.40
C THR A 27 -7.15 3.62 -22.66
N GLU A 28 -7.63 3.40 -21.43
CA GLU A 28 -8.37 4.38 -20.63
C GLU A 28 -7.71 4.63 -19.28
N ALA A 29 -7.89 5.84 -18.73
CA ALA A 29 -7.47 6.14 -17.37
C ALA A 29 -8.26 5.25 -16.38
N LEU A 30 -7.57 4.77 -15.33
CA LEU A 30 -8.16 3.92 -14.31
C LEU A 30 -8.17 4.59 -12.95
N THR A 31 -9.35 4.61 -12.31
CA THR A 31 -9.51 5.10 -10.94
C THR A 31 -9.87 3.94 -10.00
N PRO A 32 -8.94 3.45 -9.16
CA PRO A 32 -9.25 2.45 -8.15
C PRO A 32 -10.19 3.02 -7.08
N ARG A 33 -11.21 2.25 -6.72
CA ARG A 33 -12.26 2.67 -5.79
C ARG A 33 -12.66 1.57 -4.81
N GLY A 34 -12.58 1.90 -3.52
CA GLY A 34 -13.24 1.15 -2.44
C GLY A 34 -14.65 1.71 -2.17
N ALA A 35 -14.96 2.03 -0.92
CA ALA A 35 -16.24 2.67 -0.57
C ALA A 35 -16.38 4.13 -1.01
N GLY A 36 -15.30 4.78 -1.45
CA GLY A 36 -15.32 6.18 -1.88
C GLY A 36 -15.50 7.17 -0.73
N THR A 37 -15.00 6.86 0.46
CA THR A 37 -15.09 7.72 1.66
C THR A 37 -14.03 8.81 1.74
N SER A 38 -13.15 8.91 0.74
CA SER A 38 -12.10 9.92 0.76
C SER A 38 -12.65 11.33 0.62
N LEU A 39 -12.10 12.28 1.37
CA LEU A 39 -12.49 13.68 1.36
C LEU A 39 -11.75 14.50 0.27
N GLY A 40 -10.64 13.98 -0.26
CA GLY A 40 -9.77 14.68 -1.20
C GLY A 40 -10.04 14.37 -2.68
N GLY A 41 -11.17 13.73 -3.00
CA GLY A 41 -11.52 13.40 -4.38
C GLY A 41 -10.75 12.22 -5.00
N GLN A 42 -9.89 11.52 -4.25
CA GLN A 42 -9.04 10.45 -4.81
C GLN A 42 -9.81 9.20 -5.28
N ALA A 43 -11.10 9.09 -4.95
CA ALA A 43 -11.97 7.97 -5.37
C ALA A 43 -12.84 8.30 -6.59
N ILE A 44 -12.62 9.46 -7.21
CA ILE A 44 -13.25 9.91 -8.45
C ILE A 44 -12.16 10.35 -9.43
N GLY A 45 -12.33 10.04 -10.70
CA GLY A 45 -11.36 10.38 -11.74
C GLY A 45 -11.96 10.12 -13.12
N GLU A 46 -11.25 10.55 -14.15
CA GLU A 46 -11.62 10.32 -15.54
C GLU A 46 -11.40 8.84 -15.93
N GLY A 47 -12.08 8.40 -16.99
CA GLY A 47 -12.03 7.03 -17.47
C GLY A 47 -12.83 6.05 -16.61
N ALA A 48 -12.34 4.82 -16.49
CA ALA A 48 -13.06 3.74 -15.84
C ALA A 48 -12.80 3.68 -14.33
N ILE A 49 -13.88 3.51 -13.56
CA ILE A 49 -13.81 3.27 -12.12
C ILE A 49 -13.66 1.77 -11.88
N VAL A 50 -12.63 1.41 -11.14
CA VAL A 50 -12.33 0.04 -10.73
C VAL A 50 -12.84 -0.21 -9.32
N ASP A 51 -13.97 -0.91 -9.20
CA ASP A 51 -14.59 -1.18 -7.90
C ASP A 51 -14.00 -2.43 -7.23
N PHE A 52 -13.36 -2.21 -6.09
CA PHE A 52 -12.73 -3.25 -5.28
C PHE A 52 -13.62 -3.78 -4.14
N ARG A 53 -14.81 -3.22 -3.92
CA ARG A 53 -15.67 -3.58 -2.75
C ARG A 53 -16.08 -5.06 -2.72
N HIS A 54 -16.10 -5.72 -3.87
CA HIS A 54 -16.45 -7.13 -3.98
C HIS A 54 -15.25 -8.08 -3.81
N GLN A 55 -14.03 -7.55 -3.78
CA GLN A 55 -12.83 -8.29 -3.38
C GLN A 55 -12.59 -8.05 -1.89
N ASN A 56 -13.32 -8.74 -1.04
CA ASN A 56 -13.37 -8.45 0.39
C ASN A 56 -13.15 -9.70 1.27
N ARG A 57 -12.35 -10.66 0.80
CA ARG A 57 -12.03 -11.85 1.60
C ARG A 57 -10.93 -11.54 2.60
N ILE A 58 -11.10 -12.06 3.80
CA ILE A 58 -10.01 -12.22 4.77
C ILE A 58 -9.39 -13.60 4.49
N LEU A 59 -8.15 -13.59 4.01
CA LEU A 59 -7.46 -14.78 3.49
C LEU A 59 -6.73 -15.59 4.56
N GLY A 60 -6.65 -15.08 5.79
CA GLY A 60 -6.11 -15.79 6.96
C GLY A 60 -5.30 -14.91 7.90
N TYR A 61 -5.13 -15.38 9.13
CA TYR A 61 -4.30 -14.77 10.16
C TYR A 61 -3.19 -15.73 10.61
N GLU A 62 -1.97 -15.23 10.71
CA GLU A 62 -0.78 -15.95 11.15
C GLU A 62 -0.43 -15.48 12.56
N GLU A 63 -0.77 -16.28 13.58
CA GLU A 63 -0.60 -15.88 14.98
C GLU A 63 0.87 -15.68 15.36
N ALA A 64 1.76 -16.54 14.86
CA ALA A 64 3.19 -16.53 15.18
C ALA A 64 3.85 -15.20 14.84
N THR A 65 3.36 -14.52 13.82
CA THR A 65 3.93 -13.26 13.33
C THR A 65 2.99 -12.07 13.54
N GLY A 66 1.76 -12.31 13.99
CA GLY A 66 0.73 -11.30 14.18
C GLY A 66 0.38 -10.57 12.89
N ARG A 67 0.26 -11.31 11.79
CA ARG A 67 -0.08 -10.75 10.48
C ARG A 67 -1.37 -11.35 9.92
N VAL A 68 -2.12 -10.53 9.18
CA VAL A 68 -3.37 -10.92 8.53
C VAL A 68 -3.29 -10.63 7.04
N ARG A 69 -3.78 -11.55 6.21
CA ARG A 69 -3.85 -11.39 4.76
C ARG A 69 -5.28 -11.06 4.35
N VAL A 70 -5.46 -10.00 3.55
CA VAL A 70 -6.78 -9.50 3.13
C VAL A 70 -6.78 -9.07 1.66
N ASP A 71 -7.95 -9.18 1.03
CA ASP A 71 -8.26 -8.48 -0.22
C ASP A 71 -8.49 -6.97 0.03
N PRO A 72 -8.32 -6.09 -0.99
CA PRO A 72 -8.40 -4.63 -0.82
C PRO A 72 -9.78 -4.06 -0.44
N GLY A 73 -10.85 -4.79 -0.71
CA GLY A 73 -12.23 -4.39 -0.42
C GLY A 73 -12.70 -4.72 1.00
N VAL A 74 -11.89 -5.40 1.82
CA VAL A 74 -12.24 -5.69 3.23
C VAL A 74 -12.53 -4.38 3.96
N ILE A 75 -13.64 -4.31 4.69
CA ILE A 75 -14.00 -3.15 5.50
C ILE A 75 -13.22 -3.20 6.81
N GLN A 76 -12.81 -2.03 7.32
CA GLN A 76 -12.01 -1.91 8.54
C GLN A 76 -12.66 -2.59 9.75
N ASP A 77 -13.96 -2.39 9.96
CA ASP A 77 -14.68 -3.01 11.08
C ASP A 77 -14.81 -4.53 10.91
N ASP A 78 -15.09 -5.03 9.70
CA ASP A 78 -15.11 -6.48 9.41
C ASP A 78 -13.76 -7.14 9.72
N LEU A 79 -12.64 -6.48 9.39
CA LEU A 79 -11.31 -6.93 9.75
C LEU A 79 -11.13 -6.98 11.27
N ASN A 80 -11.55 -5.94 11.98
CA ASN A 80 -11.42 -5.88 13.43
C ASN A 80 -12.30 -6.92 14.14
N ASP A 81 -13.50 -7.20 13.63
CA ASP A 81 -14.38 -8.23 14.15
C ASP A 81 -13.78 -9.62 14.00
N PHE A 82 -13.17 -9.90 12.85
CA PHE A 82 -12.40 -11.13 12.65
C PHE A 82 -11.23 -11.23 13.63
N LEU A 83 -10.41 -10.18 13.74
CA LEU A 83 -9.21 -10.18 14.59
C LEU A 83 -9.53 -10.22 16.09
N ARG A 84 -10.71 -9.78 16.51
CA ARG A 84 -11.17 -9.84 17.89
C ARG A 84 -11.17 -11.26 18.43
N THR A 85 -11.44 -12.27 17.59
CA THR A 85 -11.37 -13.70 17.96
C THR A 85 -9.97 -14.15 18.38
N TYR A 86 -8.94 -13.41 17.94
CA TYR A 86 -7.53 -13.64 18.28
C TYR A 86 -6.99 -12.67 19.33
N GLY A 87 -7.86 -11.86 19.96
CA GLY A 87 -7.44 -10.81 20.89
C GLY A 87 -6.59 -9.71 20.24
N ARG A 88 -6.75 -9.50 18.92
CA ARG A 88 -6.02 -8.49 18.15
C ARG A 88 -6.96 -7.45 17.54
N ARG A 89 -6.37 -6.36 17.06
CA ARG A 89 -7.05 -5.27 16.34
C ARG A 89 -6.10 -4.64 15.32
N PHE A 90 -6.64 -4.22 14.18
CA PHE A 90 -5.96 -3.32 13.26
C PHE A 90 -5.98 -1.89 13.81
N ALA A 91 -4.80 -1.30 13.97
CA ALA A 91 -4.62 -0.14 14.84
C ALA A 91 -5.26 1.17 14.33
N PRO A 92 -5.19 1.52 13.03
CA PRO A 92 -5.82 2.73 12.53
C PRO A 92 -7.33 2.72 12.77
N ASP A 93 -7.89 3.85 13.21
CA ASP A 93 -9.27 4.01 13.67
C ASP A 93 -10.02 5.11 12.90
N THR A 94 -10.30 4.89 11.62
CA THR A 94 -10.94 5.93 10.80
C THR A 94 -12.38 6.20 11.24
N SER A 95 -12.86 7.44 11.09
CA SER A 95 -14.26 7.81 11.39
C SER A 95 -15.29 7.15 10.47
N THR A 96 -14.83 6.53 9.39
CA THR A 96 -15.66 5.79 8.43
C THR A 96 -15.39 4.28 8.48
N SER A 97 -14.87 3.77 9.60
CA SER A 97 -14.45 2.37 9.76
C SER A 97 -15.48 1.34 9.33
N ASN A 98 -16.77 1.66 9.47
CA ASN A 98 -17.89 0.80 9.07
C ASN A 98 -18.07 0.64 7.55
N ARG A 99 -17.29 1.34 6.74
CA ARG A 99 -17.32 1.23 5.26
C ARG A 99 -15.97 1.47 4.60
N ALA A 100 -14.99 2.10 5.27
CA ALA A 100 -13.64 2.31 4.76
C ALA A 100 -12.99 0.95 4.47
N THR A 101 -12.55 0.76 3.22
CA THR A 101 -11.90 -0.49 2.82
C THR A 101 -10.40 -0.40 3.05
N ILE A 102 -9.74 -1.53 3.36
CA ILE A 102 -8.30 -1.52 3.66
C ILE A 102 -7.47 -1.00 2.48
N GLY A 103 -7.83 -1.34 1.24
CA GLY A 103 -7.16 -0.80 0.04
C GLY A 103 -7.28 0.73 -0.07
N GLY A 104 -8.45 1.29 0.27
CA GLY A 104 -8.64 2.74 0.33
C GLY A 104 -7.83 3.38 1.47
N MET A 105 -7.72 2.69 2.61
CA MET A 105 -6.89 3.13 3.72
C MET A 105 -5.41 3.17 3.36
N ILE A 106 -4.91 2.18 2.59
CA ILE A 106 -3.53 2.17 2.09
C ILE A 106 -3.31 3.32 1.11
N GLY A 107 -4.16 3.44 0.09
CA GLY A 107 -4.01 4.48 -0.94
C GLY A 107 -4.08 5.91 -0.41
N ASN A 108 -4.78 6.12 0.71
CA ASN A 108 -4.91 7.42 1.36
C ASN A 108 -4.05 7.57 2.64
N ASN A 109 -3.19 6.59 2.95
CA ASN A 109 -2.49 6.47 4.23
C ASN A 109 -3.37 6.86 5.44
N SER A 110 -4.59 6.31 5.48
CA SER A 110 -5.61 6.73 6.41
C SER A 110 -5.18 6.49 7.86
N CYS A 111 -5.68 7.33 8.75
CA CYS A 111 -5.39 7.24 10.17
C CYS A 111 -6.60 7.72 10.98
N GLY A 112 -6.56 7.55 12.29
CA GLY A 112 -7.62 7.98 13.18
C GLY A 112 -7.13 8.78 14.38
N MET A 113 -7.98 8.94 15.39
CA MET A 113 -7.69 9.76 16.56
C MET A 113 -6.46 9.27 17.30
N TYR A 114 -6.28 7.95 17.38
CA TYR A 114 -5.17 7.33 18.11
C TYR A 114 -3.88 7.17 17.29
N SER A 115 -3.80 7.79 16.12
CA SER A 115 -2.60 7.74 15.26
C SER A 115 -1.33 8.29 15.90
N CYS A 116 -1.44 9.18 16.89
CA CYS A 116 -0.30 9.64 17.67
C CYS A 116 0.37 8.53 18.49
N HIS A 117 -0.37 7.47 18.83
CA HIS A 117 0.14 6.33 19.58
C HIS A 117 0.39 5.11 18.69
N TRP A 118 -0.49 4.88 17.71
CA TRP A 118 -0.46 3.65 16.90
C TRP A 118 0.06 3.83 15.48
N GLY A 119 0.23 5.06 15.00
CA GLY A 119 0.64 5.34 13.63
C GLY A 119 -0.52 5.45 12.64
N THR A 120 -0.18 5.48 11.37
CA THR A 120 -1.09 5.56 10.22
C THR A 120 -1.14 4.21 9.51
N THR A 121 -1.89 4.10 8.42
CA THR A 121 -2.05 2.79 7.74
C THR A 121 -0.73 2.20 7.27
N ARG A 122 0.19 3.03 6.75
CA ARG A 122 1.50 2.58 6.23
C ARG A 122 2.36 1.82 7.23
N GLU A 123 2.39 2.26 8.49
CA GLU A 123 3.17 1.59 9.54
C GLU A 123 2.69 0.16 9.81
N HIS A 124 1.49 -0.16 9.34
CA HIS A 124 0.89 -1.47 9.46
C HIS A 124 0.84 -2.24 8.15
N VAL A 125 1.36 -1.75 7.03
CA VAL A 125 1.46 -2.55 5.80
C VAL A 125 2.82 -3.23 5.78
N HIS A 126 2.84 -4.53 5.51
CA HIS A 126 4.08 -5.28 5.43
C HIS A 126 4.41 -5.75 4.03
N ARG A 127 3.40 -6.11 3.24
CA ARG A 127 3.60 -6.54 1.87
C ARG A 127 2.36 -6.27 1.05
N ILE A 128 2.53 -5.86 -0.21
CA ILE A 128 1.45 -5.63 -1.18
C ILE A 128 1.75 -6.43 -2.45
N LYS A 129 0.78 -7.17 -2.95
CA LYS A 129 0.76 -7.63 -4.33
C LYS A 129 0.13 -6.56 -5.21
N ALA A 130 0.71 -6.14 -6.32
CA ALA A 130 0.11 -5.10 -7.16
C ALA A 130 0.16 -5.50 -8.64
N MET A 131 -0.71 -4.89 -9.44
CA MET A 131 -0.57 -4.89 -10.89
C MET A 131 0.01 -3.54 -11.30
N LEU A 132 1.07 -3.55 -12.12
CA LEU A 132 1.67 -2.34 -12.66
C LEU A 132 0.97 -1.89 -13.95
N ALA A 133 1.37 -0.71 -14.43
CA ALA A 133 0.82 -0.09 -15.63
C ALA A 133 1.17 -0.80 -16.95
N ASP A 134 1.96 -1.87 -16.91
CA ASP A 134 2.20 -2.77 -18.05
C ASP A 134 1.44 -4.11 -17.90
N GLY A 135 0.64 -4.25 -16.83
CA GLY A 135 -0.11 -5.45 -16.50
C GLY A 135 0.69 -6.50 -15.71
N SER A 136 1.98 -6.26 -15.44
CA SER A 136 2.80 -7.18 -14.66
C SER A 136 2.35 -7.23 -13.19
N MET A 137 2.41 -8.43 -12.60
CA MET A 137 2.09 -8.63 -11.20
C MET A 137 3.38 -8.60 -10.36
N VAL A 138 3.42 -7.73 -9.36
CA VAL A 138 4.59 -7.53 -8.50
C VAL A 138 4.27 -7.73 -7.03
N TRP A 139 5.31 -7.99 -6.25
CA TRP A 139 5.26 -7.97 -4.79
C TRP A 139 6.19 -6.88 -4.27
N PHE A 140 5.61 -5.92 -3.53
CA PHE A 140 6.36 -4.96 -2.74
C PHE A 140 6.42 -5.44 -1.30
N GLU A 141 7.63 -5.61 -0.78
CA GLU A 141 7.92 -6.03 0.59
C GLU A 141 9.29 -5.46 1.03
N PRO A 142 9.68 -5.59 2.31
CA PRO A 142 11.03 -5.26 2.73
C PRO A 142 12.07 -6.18 2.07
N LEU A 143 13.14 -5.58 1.53
CA LEU A 143 14.18 -6.27 0.75
C LEU A 143 15.54 -6.17 1.44
N SER A 144 16.30 -7.27 1.43
CA SER A 144 17.74 -7.23 1.71
C SER A 144 18.48 -6.45 0.62
N ALA A 145 19.75 -6.11 0.85
CA ALA A 145 20.58 -5.44 -0.14
C ALA A 145 20.70 -6.26 -1.44
N GLU A 146 20.85 -7.58 -1.34
CA GLU A 146 20.94 -8.50 -2.47
C GLU A 146 19.61 -8.59 -3.23
N GLN A 147 18.49 -8.61 -2.51
CA GLN A 147 17.16 -8.62 -3.13
C GLN A 147 16.88 -7.29 -3.83
N LEU A 148 17.25 -6.16 -3.23
CA LEU A 148 17.14 -4.85 -3.85
C LEU A 148 17.99 -4.75 -5.12
N ALA A 149 19.24 -5.22 -5.09
CA ALA A 149 20.11 -5.28 -6.27
C ALA A 149 19.50 -6.16 -7.36
N THR A 150 18.89 -7.28 -6.99
CA THR A 150 18.18 -8.16 -7.92
C THR A 150 17.00 -7.45 -8.58
N LYS A 151 16.18 -6.71 -7.81
CA LYS A 151 15.09 -5.90 -8.35
C LYS A 151 15.60 -4.82 -9.30
N CYS A 152 16.68 -4.12 -8.93
CA CYS A 152 17.29 -3.09 -9.78
C CYS A 152 17.90 -3.64 -11.08
N ALA A 153 18.29 -4.91 -11.11
CA ALA A 153 18.83 -5.55 -12.31
C ALA A 153 17.76 -6.03 -13.30
N GLN A 154 16.47 -6.02 -12.92
CA GLN A 154 15.38 -6.42 -13.81
C GLN A 154 15.23 -5.44 -14.98
N ASN A 155 15.02 -5.96 -16.20
CA ASN A 155 14.82 -5.15 -17.40
C ASN A 155 13.32 -5.02 -17.76
N ASP A 156 12.49 -4.74 -16.77
CA ASP A 156 11.03 -4.57 -16.87
C ASP A 156 10.58 -3.31 -16.10
N LEU A 157 9.27 -3.06 -16.03
CA LEU A 157 8.71 -1.91 -15.34
C LEU A 157 8.96 -1.94 -13.83
N GLU A 158 8.99 -3.12 -13.20
CA GLU A 158 9.32 -3.26 -11.78
C GLU A 158 10.73 -2.73 -11.50
N GLY A 159 11.72 -3.22 -12.26
CA GLY A 159 13.10 -2.75 -12.14
C GLY A 159 13.24 -1.25 -12.42
N GLN A 160 12.50 -0.71 -13.39
CA GLN A 160 12.49 0.73 -13.70
C GLN A 160 11.99 1.56 -12.51
N ILE A 161 10.93 1.12 -11.83
CA ILE A 161 10.40 1.79 -10.63
C ILE A 161 11.46 1.82 -9.51
N TYR A 162 12.11 0.68 -9.23
CA TYR A 162 13.15 0.65 -8.19
C TYR A 162 14.32 1.58 -8.52
N ARG A 163 14.83 1.54 -9.75
CA ARG A 163 15.92 2.43 -10.18
C ARG A 163 15.51 3.90 -10.08
N MET A 164 14.35 4.28 -10.62
CA MET A 164 13.84 5.65 -10.56
C MET A 164 13.75 6.18 -9.13
N VAL A 165 13.16 5.39 -8.21
CA VAL A 165 13.01 5.83 -6.82
C VAL A 165 14.37 5.97 -6.15
N LEU A 166 15.29 5.01 -6.35
CA LEU A 166 16.63 5.10 -5.78
C LEU A 166 17.41 6.29 -6.34
N ASP A 167 17.35 6.54 -7.66
CA ASP A 167 18.00 7.67 -8.31
C ASP A 167 17.48 9.00 -7.76
N ILE A 168 16.15 9.14 -7.56
CA ILE A 168 15.56 10.34 -6.94
C ILE A 168 16.07 10.54 -5.51
N LEU A 169 16.10 9.48 -4.71
CA LEU A 169 16.54 9.55 -3.32
C LEU A 169 18.05 9.84 -3.20
N GLU A 170 18.86 9.26 -4.09
CA GLU A 170 20.29 9.51 -4.15
C GLU A 170 20.60 10.94 -4.61
N GLN A 171 19.91 11.43 -5.64
CA GLN A 171 20.16 12.74 -6.21
C GLN A 171 19.58 13.89 -5.38
N TYR A 172 18.43 13.70 -4.75
CA TYR A 172 17.66 14.78 -4.12
C TYR A 172 17.31 14.55 -2.64
N GLY A 173 17.88 13.54 -1.98
CA GLY A 173 17.52 13.15 -0.61
C GLY A 173 17.49 14.29 0.41
N GLU A 174 18.56 15.09 0.50
CA GLU A 174 18.61 16.24 1.41
C GLU A 174 17.56 17.31 1.05
N ALA A 175 17.39 17.62 -0.24
CA ALA A 175 16.38 18.57 -0.69
C ALA A 175 14.95 18.07 -0.41
N ILE A 176 14.72 16.75 -0.46
CA ILE A 176 13.47 16.12 -0.05
C ILE A 176 13.24 16.36 1.45
N LEU A 177 14.25 16.16 2.30
CA LEU A 177 14.10 16.40 3.74
C LEU A 177 13.79 17.88 4.06
N ASP A 178 14.45 18.81 3.37
CA ASP A 178 14.25 20.25 3.55
C ASP A 178 12.87 20.74 3.07
N ALA A 179 12.34 20.13 2.01
CA ALA A 179 11.07 20.53 1.41
C ALA A 179 9.85 19.85 2.05
N TYR A 180 10.02 18.69 2.70
CA TYR A 180 8.92 17.97 3.34
C TYR A 180 8.56 18.55 4.71
N PRO A 181 7.30 18.35 5.17
CA PRO A 181 6.90 18.77 6.52
C PRO A 181 7.79 18.12 7.60
N HIS A 182 8.06 18.88 8.66
CA HIS A 182 8.91 18.45 9.77
C HIS A 182 8.50 17.05 10.30
N PRO A 183 9.45 16.15 10.61
CA PRO A 183 9.16 14.75 10.95
C PRO A 183 8.27 14.55 12.19
N SER A 184 8.20 15.53 13.09
CA SER A 184 7.28 15.52 14.24
C SER A 184 5.80 15.60 13.86
N LEU A 185 5.48 16.02 12.63
CA LEU A 185 4.11 16.02 12.11
C LEU A 185 3.73 14.61 11.66
N ILE A 186 3.10 13.86 12.57
CA ILE A 186 2.72 12.46 12.37
C ILE A 186 1.75 12.30 11.19
N ARG A 187 0.76 13.19 11.10
CA ARG A 187 -0.26 13.14 10.04
C ARG A 187 0.17 13.97 8.83
N ARG A 188 1.06 13.42 8.01
CA ARG A 188 1.45 14.01 6.72
C ARG A 188 1.19 13.02 5.60
N ASN A 189 0.38 13.43 4.62
CA ASN A 189 0.04 12.60 3.46
C ASN A 189 0.12 13.39 2.15
N THR A 190 1.13 14.25 2.03
CA THR A 190 1.41 15.02 0.82
C THR A 190 2.30 14.20 -0.12
N GLY A 191 1.74 13.72 -1.22
CA GLY A 191 2.48 12.97 -2.23
C GLY A 191 3.02 11.62 -1.74
N TYR A 192 4.21 11.26 -2.21
CA TYR A 192 4.89 10.01 -1.86
C TYR A 192 5.71 10.18 -0.58
N ALA A 193 5.89 9.11 0.20
CA ALA A 193 6.64 9.15 1.46
C ALA A 193 8.18 9.13 1.24
N LEU A 194 8.69 9.94 0.30
CA LEU A 194 10.11 9.93 -0.05
C LEU A 194 11.01 10.37 1.11
N ASP A 195 10.53 11.27 1.97
CA ASP A 195 11.24 11.66 3.20
C ASP A 195 11.46 10.47 4.14
N VAL A 196 10.47 9.58 4.23
CA VAL A 196 10.54 8.36 5.04
C VAL A 196 11.52 7.37 4.41
N LEU A 197 11.47 7.17 3.09
CA LEU A 197 12.41 6.27 2.40
C LEU A 197 13.86 6.74 2.55
N TYR A 198 14.13 8.03 2.42
CA TYR A 198 15.49 8.55 2.59
C TYR A 198 15.98 8.48 4.03
N ARG A 199 15.14 8.89 4.99
CA ARG A 199 15.53 9.01 6.40
C ARG A 199 15.59 7.68 7.13
N ASP A 200 14.68 6.75 6.83
CA ASP A 200 14.39 5.61 7.72
C ASP A 200 14.77 4.24 7.11
N TYR A 201 15.18 4.19 5.83
CA TYR A 201 15.46 2.95 5.12
C TYR A 201 16.89 2.87 4.56
N GLN A 202 17.42 1.66 4.55
CA GLN A 202 18.65 1.33 3.83
C GLN A 202 18.40 1.43 2.31
N PRO A 203 19.40 1.81 1.49
CA PRO A 203 20.79 2.07 1.89
C PRO A 203 21.05 3.48 2.43
N PHE A 204 20.11 4.41 2.31
CA PHE A 204 20.30 5.83 2.66
C PHE A 204 20.49 6.07 4.16
N ASN A 205 19.82 5.27 5.00
CA ASN A 205 20.13 5.14 6.41
C ASN A 205 20.71 3.75 6.71
N PRO A 206 22.03 3.62 6.94
CA PRO A 206 22.67 2.33 7.20
C PRO A 206 22.12 1.58 8.44
N GLN A 207 21.64 2.32 9.45
CA GLN A 207 20.99 1.76 10.64
C GLN A 207 19.46 1.64 10.48
N GLY A 208 18.94 1.99 9.31
CA GLY A 208 17.53 1.98 8.97
C GLY A 208 16.96 0.59 8.71
N LYS A 209 15.69 0.57 8.33
CA LYS A 209 14.96 -0.66 7.97
C LYS A 209 15.39 -1.16 6.57
N PRO A 210 15.21 -2.45 6.26
CA PRO A 210 15.39 -2.96 4.90
C PRO A 210 14.49 -2.20 3.91
N PHE A 211 15.02 -1.81 2.75
CA PHE A 211 14.32 -1.00 1.75
C PHE A 211 12.96 -1.59 1.40
N SER A 212 11.92 -0.76 1.31
CA SER A 212 10.60 -1.21 0.91
C SER A 212 9.81 -0.10 0.22
N LEU A 213 9.23 -0.43 -0.93
CA LEU A 213 8.24 0.42 -1.61
C LEU A 213 6.81 0.18 -1.11
N VAL A 214 6.66 -0.60 -0.03
CA VAL A 214 5.39 -0.65 0.69
C VAL A 214 5.13 0.77 1.25
N PRO A 215 3.95 1.34 0.98
CA PRO A 215 3.62 2.72 1.32
C PRO A 215 3.63 2.97 2.81
#